data_AF-A0A8X7YM18-F1
#
_entry.id   AF-A0A8X7YM18-F1
#
_cell.length_a   1.000
_cell.length_b   1.000
_cell.length_c   1.000
_cell.angle_alpha   90.00
_cell.angle_beta   90.00
_cell.angle_gamma   90.00
#
_symmetry.space_group_name_H-M   'P 1'
#
loop_
_entity.id
_entity.type
_entity.pdbx_description
1 polymer ?
#
loop_
_entity_poly.entity_id
_entity_poly.type
_entity_poly.pdbx_seq_one_letter_code
_entity_poly.pdbx_strand_id
1 'polypeptide(L)'
;MASSAAANLEDVPSVNLMTELLRRMKCSSKPDKRLILIGPPGSGKGTQSPIIKDEYCLCHLATGDMLRAAVAAKTPLGIKAKEAMDKGELVSDDLVVGIIDEAMKKPSCQKGFILDGFPRTVVQAEKLDEMLQKQGAKIDKVLNFAIDDAILEERITGRWIHPSSGRTYHTKFAPPKVPGVDDVRKHE
;
A
#
# COMPACT_ATOMS: atom_id res chain seq x y z
N MET A 1 1.71 -13.76 -20.82
CA MET A 1 0.34 -14.02 -20.32
C MET A 1 0.48 -14.94 -19.12
N ALA A 2 0.53 -14.40 -17.90
CA ALA A 2 0.54 -15.23 -16.70
C ALA A 2 -0.92 -15.66 -16.43
N SER A 3 -1.21 -16.92 -16.69
CA SER A 3 -2.47 -17.56 -16.31
C SER A 3 -2.63 -17.43 -14.80
N SER A 4 -3.64 -16.70 -14.33
CA SER A 4 -4.03 -16.77 -12.92
C SER A 4 -4.58 -18.17 -12.71
N ALA A 5 -3.79 -19.05 -12.07
CA ALA A 5 -4.31 -20.32 -11.58
C ALA A 5 -5.49 -19.98 -10.65
N ALA A 6 -6.71 -20.23 -11.10
CA ALA A 6 -7.88 -20.12 -10.26
C ALA A 6 -7.69 -21.12 -9.12
N ALA A 7 -7.61 -20.63 -7.88
CA ALA A 7 -7.53 -21.50 -6.73
C ALA A 7 -8.78 -22.39 -6.72
N ASN A 8 -8.60 -23.71 -6.69
CA ASN A 8 -9.71 -24.64 -6.58
C ASN A 8 -10.36 -24.47 -5.20
N LEU A 9 -11.64 -24.12 -5.16
CA LEU A 9 -12.35 -23.84 -3.91
C LEU A 9 -12.56 -25.11 -3.08
N GLU A 10 -12.48 -26.29 -3.69
CA GLU A 10 -12.57 -27.60 -3.04
C GLU A 10 -11.47 -27.80 -1.98
N ASP A 11 -10.30 -27.21 -2.19
CA ASP A 11 -9.14 -27.32 -1.30
C ASP A 11 -9.14 -26.26 -0.17
N VAL A 12 -10.12 -25.35 -0.16
CA VAL A 12 -10.19 -24.26 0.83
C VAL A 12 -11.12 -24.67 1.98
N PRO A 13 -10.65 -24.68 3.25
CA PRO A 13 -11.49 -25.02 4.39
C PRO A 13 -12.76 -24.16 4.46
N SER A 14 -13.92 -24.79 4.71
CA SER A 14 -15.23 -24.12 4.75
C SER A 14 -15.28 -22.93 5.70
N VAL A 15 -14.54 -22.98 6.80
CA VAL A 15 -14.43 -21.86 7.77
C VAL A 15 -13.77 -20.63 7.14
N ASN A 16 -12.73 -20.82 6.33
CA ASN A 16 -12.04 -19.73 5.64
C ASN A 16 -12.92 -19.12 4.55
N LEU A 17 -13.61 -19.96 3.77
CA LEU A 17 -14.62 -19.53 2.80
C LEU A 17 -15.70 -18.70 3.47
N MET A 18 -16.30 -19.20 4.56
CA MET A 18 -17.35 -18.50 5.27
C MET A 18 -16.86 -17.17 5.86
N THR A 19 -15.65 -17.15 6.42
CA THR A 19 -15.05 -15.93 6.98
C THR A 19 -14.85 -14.86 5.90
N GLU A 20 -14.32 -15.23 4.75
CA GLU A 20 -14.12 -14.29 3.63
C GLU A 20 -15.46 -13.85 3.00
N LEU A 21 -16.45 -14.74 2.89
CA LEU A 21 -17.80 -14.37 2.46
C LEU A 21 -18.46 -13.38 3.41
N LEU A 22 -18.43 -13.65 4.72
CA LEU A 22 -18.95 -12.74 5.75
C LEU A 22 -18.24 -11.38 5.71
N ARG A 23 -16.92 -11.37 5.50
CA ARG A 23 -16.17 -10.13 5.29
C ARG A 23 -16.68 -9.38 4.06
N ARG A 24 -16.80 -10.03 2.90
CA ARG A 24 -17.31 -9.41 1.67
C ARG A 24 -18.74 -8.89 1.81
N MET A 25 -19.60 -9.61 2.52
CA MET A 25 -20.97 -9.17 2.82
C MET A 25 -20.98 -7.94 3.73
N LYS A 26 -20.11 -7.87 4.74
CA LYS A 26 -19.95 -6.65 5.56
C LYS A 26 -19.42 -5.46 4.74
N CYS A 27 -18.57 -5.73 3.77
CA CYS A 27 -17.99 -4.73 2.88
C CYS A 27 -18.97 -4.24 1.80
N SER A 28 -19.97 -5.05 1.41
CA SER A 28 -20.87 -4.71 0.29
C SER A 28 -21.70 -3.45 0.58
N SER A 29 -22.06 -3.23 1.85
CA SER A 29 -22.79 -2.05 2.33
C SER A 29 -21.94 -0.78 2.47
N LYS A 30 -20.60 -0.90 2.35
CA LYS A 30 -19.69 0.26 2.42
C LYS A 30 -19.68 1.00 1.06
N PRO A 31 -19.59 2.34 1.09
CA PRO A 31 -19.51 3.13 -0.14
C PRO A 31 -18.18 2.92 -0.84
N ASP A 32 -18.20 2.95 -2.16
CA ASP A 32 -16.97 2.90 -2.96
C ASP A 32 -16.15 4.18 -2.73
N LYS A 33 -14.83 4.04 -2.55
CA LYS A 33 -13.94 5.19 -2.30
C LYS A 33 -12.58 5.02 -2.98
N ARG A 34 -12.12 6.07 -3.66
CA ARG A 34 -10.80 6.18 -4.27
C ARG A 34 -10.05 7.33 -3.61
N LEU A 35 -9.11 6.98 -2.73
CA LEU A 35 -8.41 7.89 -1.86
C LEU A 35 -6.94 8.00 -2.23
N ILE A 36 -6.39 9.20 -2.11
CA ILE A 36 -4.95 9.43 -2.15
C ILE A 36 -4.51 9.91 -0.77
N LEU A 37 -3.43 9.34 -0.24
CA LEU A 37 -2.80 9.78 1.01
C LEU A 37 -1.42 10.37 0.68
N ILE A 38 -1.31 11.68 0.85
CA ILE A 38 -0.07 12.44 0.65
C ILE A 38 0.47 12.97 1.97
N GLY A 39 1.77 13.21 2.01
CA GLY A 39 2.49 13.76 3.15
C GLY A 39 3.91 13.19 3.25
N PRO A 40 4.78 13.78 4.06
CA PRO A 40 6.18 13.37 4.14
C PRO A 40 6.37 11.97 4.76
N PRO A 41 7.52 11.30 4.53
CA PRO A 41 7.87 10.06 5.23
C PRO A 41 7.81 10.26 6.75
N GLY A 42 7.18 9.35 7.50
CA GLY A 42 7.01 9.52 8.96
C GLY A 42 5.76 10.29 9.37
N SER A 43 4.98 10.86 8.44
CA SER A 43 3.74 11.57 8.77
C SER A 43 2.61 10.71 9.35
N GLY A 44 2.73 9.37 9.27
CA GLY A 44 1.75 8.43 9.81
C GLY A 44 0.80 7.82 8.78
N LYS A 45 1.01 8.06 7.48
CA LYS A 45 0.23 7.41 6.40
C LYS A 45 0.17 5.89 6.58
N GLY A 46 1.32 5.22 6.71
CA GLY A 46 1.37 3.76 6.90
C GLY A 46 0.68 3.24 8.16
N THR A 47 0.41 4.10 9.15
CA THR A 47 -0.42 3.76 10.31
C THR A 47 -1.91 3.88 10.00
N GLN A 48 -2.31 4.90 9.25
CA GLN A 48 -3.72 5.17 8.94
C GLN A 48 -4.23 4.37 7.73
N SER A 49 -3.40 4.12 6.71
CA SER A 49 -3.79 3.41 5.49
C SER A 49 -4.42 2.03 5.79
N PRO A 50 -3.84 1.17 6.66
CA PRO A 50 -4.46 -0.12 7.01
C PRO A 50 -5.80 0.02 7.75
N ILE A 51 -5.93 1.03 8.62
CA ILE A 51 -7.16 1.28 9.37
C ILE A 51 -8.29 1.66 8.40
N ILE A 52 -8.02 2.62 7.50
CA ILE A 52 -8.99 3.07 6.48
C ILE A 52 -9.32 1.92 5.51
N LYS A 53 -8.31 1.14 5.12
CA LYS A 53 -8.45 -0.04 4.27
C LYS A 53 -9.45 -1.03 4.88
N ASP A 54 -9.30 -1.35 6.16
CA ASP A 54 -10.14 -2.34 6.82
C ASP A 54 -11.55 -1.80 7.11
N GLU A 55 -11.69 -0.51 7.44
CA GLU A 55 -12.99 0.13 7.73
C GLU A 55 -13.88 0.26 6.49
N TYR A 56 -13.28 0.57 5.33
CA TYR A 56 -13.98 0.80 4.06
C TYR A 56 -13.80 -0.34 3.05
N CYS A 57 -13.08 -1.40 3.43
CA CYS A 57 -12.77 -2.55 2.58
C CYS A 57 -12.09 -2.16 1.26
N LEU A 58 -11.18 -1.21 1.33
CA LEU A 58 -10.45 -0.71 0.19
C LEU A 58 -9.21 -1.57 -0.07
N CYS A 59 -8.69 -1.46 -1.28
CA CYS A 59 -7.40 -1.99 -1.66
C CYS A 59 -6.29 -0.98 -1.30
N HIS A 60 -5.30 -1.39 -0.50
CA HIS A 60 -4.16 -0.53 -0.16
C HIS A 60 -3.03 -0.72 -1.16
N LEU A 61 -2.75 0.33 -1.92
CA LEU A 61 -1.73 0.38 -2.96
C LEU A 61 -0.60 1.31 -2.49
N ALA A 62 0.34 0.74 -1.74
CA ALA A 62 1.56 1.42 -1.32
C ALA A 62 2.66 1.22 -2.37
N THR A 63 2.94 2.25 -3.18
CA THR A 63 3.91 2.13 -4.28
C THR A 63 5.30 1.74 -3.80
N GLY A 64 5.73 2.23 -2.64
CA GLY A 64 7.01 1.85 -2.03
C GLY A 64 7.09 0.35 -1.70
N ASP A 65 6.01 -0.26 -1.21
CA ASP A 65 5.97 -1.70 -0.91
C ASP A 65 5.92 -2.53 -2.19
N MET A 66 5.13 -2.09 -3.17
CA MET A 66 5.01 -2.74 -4.47
C MET A 66 6.36 -2.75 -5.21
N LEU A 67 7.09 -1.64 -5.19
CA LEU A 67 8.43 -1.55 -5.78
C LEU A 67 9.42 -2.45 -5.02
N ARG A 68 9.44 -2.41 -3.68
CA ARG A 68 10.30 -3.30 -2.88
C ARG A 68 10.01 -4.78 -3.12
N ALA A 69 8.75 -5.16 -3.26
CA ALA A 69 8.35 -6.53 -3.60
C ALA A 69 8.83 -6.91 -5.00
N ALA A 70 8.70 -6.01 -5.99
CA ALA A 70 9.18 -6.24 -7.35
C ALA A 70 10.70 -6.42 -7.41
N VAL A 71 11.44 -5.62 -6.62
CA VAL A 71 12.90 -5.71 -6.43
C VAL A 71 13.28 -7.07 -5.82
N ALA A 72 12.60 -7.48 -4.74
CA ALA A 72 12.85 -8.77 -4.08
C ALA A 72 12.57 -9.96 -5.00
N ALA A 73 11.51 -9.87 -5.81
CA ALA A 73 11.14 -10.87 -6.81
C ALA A 73 12.04 -10.85 -8.06
N LYS A 74 13.00 -9.93 -8.17
CA LYS A 74 13.92 -9.76 -9.32
C LYS A 74 13.19 -9.68 -10.67
N THR A 75 12.00 -9.07 -10.68
CA THR A 75 11.28 -8.84 -11.94
C THR A 75 12.04 -7.84 -12.82
N PRO A 76 11.84 -7.82 -14.15
CA PRO A 76 12.48 -6.81 -15.01
C PRO A 76 12.23 -5.37 -14.55
N LEU A 77 11.05 -5.14 -14.00
CA LEU A 77 10.66 -3.88 -13.38
C LEU A 77 11.40 -3.62 -12.06
N GLY A 78 11.50 -4.65 -11.21
CA GLY A 78 12.22 -4.60 -9.95
C GLY A 78 13.71 -4.30 -10.11
N ILE A 79 14.35 -4.78 -11.17
CA ILE A 79 15.76 -4.48 -11.46
C ILE A 79 15.93 -2.98 -11.72
N LYS A 80 15.09 -2.40 -12.59
CA LYS A 80 15.10 -0.94 -12.87
C LYS A 80 14.74 -0.11 -11.63
N ALA A 81 13.76 -0.57 -10.86
CA ALA A 81 13.36 0.09 -9.62
C ALA A 81 14.49 0.11 -8.59
N LYS A 82 15.24 -0.99 -8.47
CA LYS A 82 16.37 -1.09 -7.54
C LYS A 82 17.43 -0.03 -7.83
N GLU A 83 17.81 0.12 -9.10
CA GLU A 83 18.82 1.10 -9.51
C GLU A 83 18.43 2.55 -9.16
N ALA A 84 17.16 2.92 -9.36
CA ALA A 84 16.66 4.24 -8.98
C ALA A 84 16.58 4.41 -7.46
N MET A 85 16.07 3.41 -6.74
CA MET A 85 15.92 3.44 -5.28
C MET A 85 17.26 3.55 -4.55
N ASP A 86 18.28 2.82 -5.01
CA ASP A 86 19.63 2.85 -4.42
C ASP A 86 20.29 4.24 -4.58
N LYS A 87 19.92 4.99 -5.63
CA LYS A 87 20.36 6.38 -5.88
C LYS A 87 19.50 7.44 -5.20
N GLY A 88 18.40 7.06 -4.55
CA GLY A 88 17.40 8.00 -4.04
C GLY A 88 16.57 8.71 -5.12
N GLU A 89 16.62 8.21 -6.37
CA GLU A 89 15.87 8.72 -7.50
C GLU A 89 14.46 8.11 -7.57
N LEU A 90 13.55 8.76 -8.29
CA LEU A 90 12.23 8.21 -8.55
C LEU A 90 12.28 7.25 -9.75
N VAL A 91 11.60 6.11 -9.61
CA VAL A 91 11.33 5.22 -10.74
C VAL A 91 10.46 5.96 -11.76
N SER A 92 10.66 5.70 -13.06
CA SER A 92 9.96 6.46 -14.11
C SER A 92 8.44 6.47 -13.94
N ASP A 93 7.83 7.63 -14.19
CA ASP A 93 6.40 7.86 -13.94
C ASP A 93 5.51 6.85 -14.68
N ASP A 94 5.83 6.53 -15.94
CA ASP A 94 5.08 5.55 -16.75
C ASP A 94 5.08 4.16 -16.13
N LEU A 95 6.22 3.77 -15.57
CA LEU A 95 6.38 2.45 -14.97
C LEU A 95 5.57 2.37 -13.68
N VAL A 96 5.60 3.40 -12.83
CA VAL A 96 4.81 3.43 -11.60
C VAL A 96 3.30 3.45 -11.89
N VAL A 97 2.86 4.25 -12.87
CA VAL A 97 1.45 4.29 -13.31
C VAL A 97 1.00 2.92 -13.82
N GLY A 98 1.83 2.23 -14.63
CA GLY A 98 1.51 0.90 -15.14
C GLY A 98 1.34 -0.17 -14.05
N ILE A 99 2.20 -0.15 -13.02
CA ILE A 99 2.06 -1.05 -11.85
C ILE A 99 0.73 -0.81 -11.14
N ILE A 100 0.37 0.46 -10.97
CA ILE A 100 -0.85 0.85 -10.27
C ILE A 100 -2.08 0.41 -11.07
N ASP A 101 -2.09 0.62 -12.39
CA ASP A 101 -3.15 0.17 -13.29
C ASP A 101 -3.38 -1.35 -13.18
N GLU A 102 -2.30 -2.13 -13.22
CA GLU A 102 -2.38 -3.59 -13.08
C GLU A 102 -2.92 -3.99 -11.69
N ALA A 103 -2.46 -3.32 -10.63
CA ALA A 103 -2.89 -3.63 -9.28
C ALA A 103 -4.37 -3.28 -9.02
N MET A 104 -4.86 -2.19 -9.61
CA MET A 104 -6.26 -1.76 -9.51
C MET A 104 -7.24 -2.76 -10.14
N LYS A 105 -6.79 -3.59 -11.10
CA LYS A 105 -7.62 -4.63 -11.73
C LYS A 105 -7.93 -5.82 -10.81
N LYS A 106 -7.28 -5.92 -9.64
CA LYS A 106 -7.53 -7.01 -8.70
C LYS A 106 -8.94 -6.91 -8.11
N PRO A 107 -9.63 -8.05 -7.87
CA PRO A 107 -10.96 -8.06 -7.24
C PRO A 107 -11.01 -7.34 -5.90
N SER A 108 -9.91 -7.34 -5.14
CA SER A 108 -9.79 -6.61 -3.86
C SER A 108 -9.97 -5.10 -3.99
N CYS A 109 -9.80 -4.52 -5.18
CA CYS A 109 -9.87 -3.09 -5.43
C CYS A 109 -11.21 -2.67 -6.06
N GLN A 110 -12.19 -3.58 -6.19
CA GLN A 110 -13.52 -3.27 -6.73
C GLN A 110 -14.28 -2.20 -5.93
N LYS A 111 -14.17 -2.23 -4.59
CA LYS A 111 -14.73 -1.20 -3.71
C LYS A 111 -13.94 0.12 -3.73
N GLY A 112 -12.87 0.17 -4.52
CA GLY A 112 -11.95 1.28 -4.60
C GLY A 112 -10.63 0.99 -3.89
N PHE A 113 -9.85 2.04 -3.70
CA PHE A 113 -8.44 1.91 -3.34
C PHE A 113 -7.93 3.11 -2.53
N ILE A 114 -6.79 2.90 -1.90
CA ILE A 114 -5.97 3.89 -1.22
C ILE A 114 -4.62 3.91 -1.92
N LEU A 115 -4.27 5.03 -2.54
CA LEU A 115 -2.92 5.26 -3.06
C LEU A 115 -2.08 5.90 -1.94
N ASP A 116 -1.06 5.17 -1.48
CA ASP A 116 -0.16 5.60 -0.40
C ASP A 116 1.24 5.88 -0.98
N GLY A 117 1.62 7.15 -0.98
CA GLY A 117 2.90 7.60 -1.54
C GLY A 117 2.93 7.74 -3.07
N PHE A 118 1.76 7.87 -3.69
CA PHE A 118 1.56 8.21 -5.11
C PHE A 118 0.27 9.03 -5.28
N PRO A 119 0.22 10.02 -6.18
CA PRO A 119 1.32 10.56 -6.99
C PRO A 119 2.31 11.40 -6.14
N ARG A 120 3.55 11.53 -6.63
CA ARG A 120 4.61 12.36 -6.03
C ARG A 120 4.99 13.57 -6.87
N THR A 121 4.63 13.57 -8.15
CA THR A 121 4.87 14.68 -9.10
C THR A 121 3.55 15.08 -9.76
N VAL A 122 3.50 16.28 -10.32
CA VAL A 122 2.33 16.74 -11.10
C VAL A 122 2.10 15.83 -12.31
N VAL A 123 3.17 15.42 -13.00
CA VAL A 123 3.11 14.50 -14.15
C VAL A 123 2.48 13.16 -13.76
N GLN A 124 2.81 12.61 -12.59
CA GLN A 124 2.17 11.39 -12.09
C GLN A 124 0.68 11.60 -11.79
N ALA A 125 0.29 12.77 -11.29
CA ALA A 125 -1.10 13.10 -11.02
C ALA A 125 -1.91 13.21 -12.33
N GLU A 126 -1.38 13.88 -13.35
CA GLU A 126 -1.99 13.99 -14.68
C GLU A 126 -2.18 12.62 -15.31
N LYS A 127 -1.14 11.76 -15.28
CA LYS A 127 -1.22 10.39 -15.81
C LYS A 127 -2.22 9.52 -15.04
N LEU A 128 -2.33 9.70 -13.73
CA LEU A 128 -3.34 9.02 -12.92
C LEU A 128 -4.75 9.44 -13.32
N ASP A 129 -4.98 10.73 -13.51
CA ASP A 129 -6.28 11.24 -13.95
C ASP A 129 -6.66 10.72 -15.34
N GLU A 130 -5.73 10.75 -16.30
CA GLU A 130 -5.95 10.17 -17.64
C GLU A 130 -6.30 8.67 -17.58
N MET A 131 -5.58 7.92 -16.74
CA MET A 131 -5.82 6.49 -16.54
C MET A 131 -7.21 6.24 -15.95
N LEU A 132 -7.61 6.99 -14.92
CA LEU A 132 -8.91 6.85 -14.27
C LEU A 132 -10.07 7.28 -15.18
N GLN A 133 -9.90 8.37 -15.95
CA GLN A 133 -10.88 8.82 -16.92
C GLN A 133 -11.19 7.76 -17.98
N LYS A 134 -10.17 7.06 -18.50
CA LYS A 134 -10.34 5.94 -19.44
C LYS A 134 -11.14 4.78 -18.84
N GLN A 135 -11.16 4.66 -17.51
CA GLN A 135 -11.89 3.64 -16.77
C GLN A 135 -13.27 4.13 -16.26
N GLY A 136 -13.67 5.37 -16.59
CA GLY A 136 -14.90 5.97 -16.07
C GLY A 136 -14.86 6.23 -14.55
N ALA A 137 -13.66 6.35 -13.99
CA ALA A 137 -13.41 6.56 -12.57
C ALA A 137 -12.80 7.94 -12.30
N LYS A 138 -12.84 8.36 -11.03
CA LYS A 138 -12.19 9.58 -10.54
C LYS A 138 -11.74 9.42 -9.10
N ILE A 139 -10.75 10.20 -8.67
CA ILE A 139 -10.39 10.30 -7.26
C ILE A 139 -11.50 11.02 -6.49
N ASP A 140 -11.89 10.47 -5.34
CA ASP A 140 -12.94 11.04 -4.50
C ASP A 140 -12.38 12.06 -3.52
N LYS A 141 -11.23 11.75 -2.91
CA LYS A 141 -10.56 12.60 -1.92
C LYS A 141 -9.05 12.41 -1.93
N VAL A 142 -8.35 13.50 -1.61
CA VAL A 142 -6.92 13.53 -1.32
C VAL A 142 -6.77 13.98 0.13
N LEU A 143 -6.10 13.15 0.94
CA LEU A 143 -5.82 13.41 2.35
C LEU A 143 -4.36 13.85 2.49
N ASN A 144 -4.15 15.10 2.90
CA ASN A 144 -2.81 15.63 3.18
C ASN A 144 -2.49 15.51 4.66
N PHE A 145 -1.47 14.71 4.98
CA PHE A 145 -0.93 14.54 6.32
C PHE A 145 0.09 15.64 6.60
N ALA A 146 -0.41 16.83 6.93
CA ALA A 146 0.40 17.95 7.38
C ALA A 146 0.95 17.67 8.79
N ILE A 147 2.25 17.87 8.97
CA ILE A 147 2.97 17.67 10.22
C ILE A 147 4.16 18.62 10.24
N ASP A 148 4.46 19.17 11.41
CA ASP A 148 5.60 20.08 11.58
C ASP A 148 6.93 19.34 11.42
N ASP A 149 7.91 19.99 10.79
CA ASP A 149 9.22 19.39 10.48
C ASP A 149 9.95 18.90 11.74
N ALA A 150 9.87 19.64 12.85
CA ALA A 150 10.47 19.24 14.11
C ALA A 150 9.90 17.91 14.64
N ILE A 151 8.59 17.71 14.49
CA ILE A 151 7.92 16.45 14.87
C ILE A 151 8.31 15.35 13.87
N LEU A 152 8.42 15.69 12.58
CA LEU A 152 8.83 14.78 11.54
C LEU A 152 10.24 14.21 11.79
N GLU A 153 11.20 15.06 12.15
CA GLU A 153 12.56 14.67 12.51
C GLU A 153 12.59 13.71 13.70
N GLU A 154 11.85 14.00 14.77
CA GLU A 154 11.72 13.10 15.91
C GLU A 154 11.14 11.75 15.48
N ARG A 155 10.10 11.78 14.63
CA ARG A 155 9.43 10.56 14.14
C ARG A 155 10.29 9.72 13.22
N ILE A 156 11.17 10.33 12.42
CA ILE A 156 12.06 9.61 11.51
C ILE A 156 13.22 9.00 12.31
N THR A 157 13.86 9.77 13.18
CA THR A 157 15.04 9.31 13.94
C THR A 157 14.70 8.20 14.94
N GLY A 158 13.49 8.19 15.50
CA GLY A 158 13.04 7.12 16.39
C GLY A 158 12.44 5.90 15.67
N ARG A 159 12.33 5.89 14.33
CA ARG A 159 11.64 4.84 13.57
C ARG A 159 12.47 3.58 13.42
N TRP A 160 11.93 2.45 13.85
CA TRP A 160 12.53 1.13 13.66
C TRP A 160 11.66 0.28 12.75
N ILE A 161 12.27 -0.61 11.95
CA ILE A 161 11.56 -1.50 11.02
C ILE A 161 12.08 -2.91 11.24
N HIS A 162 11.17 -3.86 11.47
CA HIS A 162 11.52 -5.28 11.48
C HIS A 162 11.70 -5.77 10.03
N PRO A 163 12.91 -6.15 9.60
CA PRO A 163 13.21 -6.36 8.18
C PRO A 163 12.36 -7.42 7.48
N SER A 164 12.05 -8.52 8.18
CA SER A 164 11.34 -9.66 7.59
C SER A 164 9.84 -9.41 7.42
N SER A 165 9.24 -8.60 8.29
CA SER A 165 7.79 -8.36 8.27
C SER A 165 7.39 -6.98 7.76
N GLY A 166 8.33 -6.04 7.71
CA GLY A 166 8.05 -4.62 7.42
C GLY A 166 7.33 -3.87 8.54
N ARG A 167 7.04 -4.52 9.68
CA ARG A 167 6.42 -3.86 10.85
C ARG A 167 7.28 -2.69 11.31
N THR A 168 6.62 -1.58 11.62
CA THR A 168 7.27 -0.34 12.03
C THR A 168 7.01 -0.09 13.51
N TYR A 169 8.05 0.32 14.24
CA TYR A 169 8.02 0.71 15.64
C TYR A 169 8.59 2.12 15.79
N HIS A 170 8.40 2.73 16.96
CA HIS A 170 9.01 3.99 17.32
C HIS A 170 9.37 4.02 18.80
N THR A 171 10.61 4.40 19.14
CA THR A 171 11.13 4.41 20.53
C THR A 171 10.21 5.12 21.55
N LYS A 172 9.61 6.25 21.16
CA LYS A 172 8.63 7.02 21.97
C LYS A 172 7.15 6.75 21.64
N PHE A 173 6.74 6.90 20.38
CA PHE A 173 5.31 6.92 20.01
C PHE A 173 4.66 5.53 19.84
N ALA A 174 5.47 4.49 19.60
CA ALA A 174 4.99 3.12 19.39
C ALA A 174 6.11 2.12 19.75
N PRO A 175 6.55 2.07 21.02
CA PRO A 175 7.67 1.24 21.42
C PRO A 175 7.30 -0.25 21.28
N PRO A 176 8.26 -1.11 20.90
CA PRO A 176 8.05 -2.54 21.02
C PRO A 176 7.90 -2.91 22.51
N LYS A 177 7.23 -4.02 22.81
CA LYS A 177 7.08 -4.56 24.17
C LYS A 177 8.42 -4.78 24.84
N VAL A 178 9.40 -5.23 24.07
CA VAL A 178 10.80 -5.38 24.50
C VAL A 178 11.69 -4.58 23.57
N PRO A 179 12.53 -3.65 24.08
CA PRO A 179 13.46 -2.89 23.26
C PRO A 179 14.35 -3.81 22.40
N GLY A 180 14.34 -3.58 21.10
CA GLY A 180 15.16 -4.31 20.13
C GLY A 180 14.50 -5.56 19.55
N VAL A 181 13.29 -5.90 19.99
CA VAL A 181 12.62 -7.16 19.63
C VAL A 181 11.27 -6.88 18.97
N ASP A 182 10.98 -7.57 17.88
CA ASP A 182 9.66 -7.51 17.24
C ASP A 182 8.60 -8.21 18.11
N ASP A 183 7.43 -7.57 18.25
CA ASP A 183 6.37 -8.05 19.14
C ASP A 183 5.72 -9.36 18.69
N VAL A 184 5.86 -9.70 17.41
CA VAL A 184 5.23 -10.88 16.81
C VAL A 184 6.34 -11.82 16.34
N ARG A 185 6.78 -12.68 17.26
CA ARG A 185 7.54 -13.88 16.91
C ARG A 185 6.65 -14.78 16.05
N LYS A 186 6.73 -14.68 14.73
CA LYS A 186 6.30 -15.80 13.88
C LYS A 186 7.33 -16.90 14.12
N HIS A 187 6.91 -17.99 14.74
CA HIS A 187 7.63 -19.26 14.62
C HIS A 187 7.84 -19.53 13.13
N GLU A 188 9.09 -19.78 12.74
CA GLU A 188 9.43 -20.49 11.51
C GLU A 188 8.77 -21.88 11.49
#